data_AF-A0A1V5QHE8-F1
#
_entry.id   AF-A0A1V5QHE8-F1
#
_cell.length_a   1.000
_cell.length_b   1.000
_cell.length_c   1.000
_cell.angle_alpha   90.00
_cell.angle_beta   90.00
_cell.angle_gamma   90.00
#
_symmetry.space_group_name_H-M   'P 1'
#
loop_
_entity.id
_entity.type
_entity.pdbx_description
1 polymer ?
#
loop_
_entity_poly.entity_id
_entity_poly.type
_entity_poly.pdbx_seq_one_letter_code
_entity_poly.pdbx_strand_id
1 'polypeptide(L)' 'MKEQIREHIGAAFMGGKGAPSDAQPLFTSGIIDSLGFIRLMSFLEKTFEVSIDVSQITIENFDTVERIARVVEASRRT' A
#
# COMPACT_ATOMS: atom_id res chain seq x y z
N MET A 1 -7.27 -9.16 1.61
CA MET A 1 -6.35 -8.19 0.96
C MET A 1 -6.50 -6.78 1.51
N LYS A 2 -7.54 -6.00 1.16
CA LYS A 2 -7.66 -4.59 1.61
C LYS A 2 -7.55 -4.44 3.12
N GLU A 3 -8.15 -5.36 3.87
CA GLU A 3 -8.05 -5.43 5.34
C GLU A 3 -6.61 -5.58 5.85
N GLN A 4 -5.85 -6.53 5.31
CA GLN A 4 -4.44 -6.71 5.67
C GLN A 4 -3.59 -5.49 5.32
N ILE A 5 -3.88 -4.82 4.20
CA ILE A 5 -3.18 -3.60 3.79
C ILE A 5 -3.47 -2.46 4.77
N ARG A 6 -4.74 -2.22 5.11
CA ARG A 6 -5.11 -1.15 6.07
C ARG A 6 -4.57 -1.41 7.47
N GLU A 7 -4.60 -2.67 7.93
CA GLU A 7 -4.07 -3.04 9.24
C GLU A 7 -2.56 -2.85 9.29
N HIS A 8 -1.84 -3.31 8.27
CA HIS A 8 -0.40 -3.09 8.17
C HIS A 8 -0.08 -1.60 8.16
N ILE A 9 -0.82 -0.79 7.40
CA ILE A 9 -0.56 0.65 7.34
C ILE A 9 -0.84 1.31 8.69
N GLY A 10 -1.94 0.95 9.35
CA GLY A 10 -2.29 1.43 10.68
C GLY A 10 -1.20 1.12 11.72
N ALA A 11 -0.72 -0.12 11.72
CA ALA A 11 0.34 -0.57 12.63
C ALA A 11 1.71 0.07 12.31
N ALA A 12 2.10 0.10 11.03
CA ALA A 12 3.44 0.50 10.61
C ALA A 12 3.64 2.02 10.49
N PHE A 13 2.59 2.78 10.18
CA PHE A 13 2.70 4.20 9.84
C PHE A 13 1.83 5.13 10.71
N MET A 14 0.73 4.63 11.30
CA MET A 14 -0.16 5.43 12.17
C MET A 14 0.06 5.16 13.66
N GLY A 15 1.14 4.46 14.03
CA GLY A 15 1.46 4.13 15.42
C GLY A 15 0.40 3.28 16.12
N GLY A 16 -0.35 2.47 15.37
CA GLY A 16 -1.39 1.58 15.91
C GLY A 16 -2.67 2.28 16.38
N LYS A 17 -2.84 3.58 16.10
CA LYS A 17 -4.02 4.37 16.54
C LYS A 17 -5.27 4.20 15.66
N GLY A 18 -5.27 3.24 14.75
CA GLY A 18 -6.37 2.96 13.82
C GLY A 18 -5.85 2.51 12.46
N ALA A 19 -6.76 2.43 11.48
CA ALA A 19 -6.46 2.10 10.10
C ALA A 19 -6.99 3.19 9.16
N PRO A 20 -6.32 3.47 8.03
CA PRO A 20 -6.82 4.44 7.05
C PRO A 20 -8.09 3.92 6.36
N SER A 21 -8.91 4.85 5.88
CA SER A 21 -10.03 4.51 4.99
C SER A 21 -9.52 4.08 3.60
N ASP A 22 -10.31 3.27 2.89
CA ASP A 22 -9.94 2.72 1.58
C ASP A 22 -9.65 3.81 0.53
N ALA A 23 -10.31 4.96 0.64
CA ALA A 23 -10.18 6.11 -0.26
C ALA A 23 -9.31 7.23 0.33
N GLN A 24 -8.77 7.06 1.54
CA GLN A 24 -7.91 8.05 2.16
C GLN A 24 -6.56 8.11 1.44
N PRO A 25 -6.09 9.32 1.07
CA PRO A 25 -4.75 9.47 0.53
C PRO A 25 -3.69 9.10 1.57
N LEU A 26 -2.62 8.44 1.16
CA LEU A 26 -1.59 7.87 2.04
C LEU A 26 -0.28 8.64 1.91
N PHE A 27 0.14 8.93 0.68
CA PHE A 27 1.39 9.64 0.40
C PHE A 27 1.14 11.14 0.38
N THR A 28 0.07 11.58 -0.29
CA THR A 28 -0.25 13.03 -0.37
C THR A 28 -0.72 13.61 0.97
N SER A 29 -1.23 12.78 1.87
CA SER A 29 -1.57 13.16 3.25
C SER A 29 -0.37 13.10 4.22
N GLY A 30 0.76 12.52 3.80
CA GLY A 30 1.95 12.34 4.63
C GLY A 30 1.90 11.17 5.61
N ILE A 31 0.94 10.24 5.50
CA ILE A 31 0.91 9.00 6.30
C ILE A 31 2.08 8.11 5.93
N ILE A 32 2.39 8.00 4.64
CA ILE A 32 3.50 7.20 4.12
C ILE A 32 4.50 8.13 3.44
N ASP A 33 5.75 8.05 3.89
CA ASP A 33 6.89 8.75 3.32
C ASP A 33 7.64 7.89 2.27
N SER A 34 8.70 8.43 1.69
CA SER A 34 9.51 7.73 0.69
C SER A 34 10.14 6.43 1.23
N LEU A 35 10.52 6.39 2.50
CA LEU A 35 11.03 5.18 3.14
C LEU A 35 9.90 4.19 3.46
N GLY A 36 8.74 4.70 3.83
CA GLY A 36 7.54 3.91 4.07
C GLY A 36 7.02 3.23 2.81
N PHE A 37 7.18 3.86 1.64
CA PHE A 37 6.92 3.24 0.34
C PHE A 37 7.67 1.91 0.19
N ILE A 38 8.99 1.92 0.42
CA ILE A 38 9.84 0.72 0.27
C ILE A 38 9.41 -0.38 1.25
N ARG A 39 9.08 -0.01 2.50
CA ARG A 39 8.58 -0.95 3.52
C ARG A 39 7.23 -1.55 3.12
N LEU A 40 6.31 -0.72 2.65
CA LEU A 40 5.00 -1.16 2.18
C LEU A 40 5.15 -2.10 0.99
N MET A 41 5.96 -1.76 0.00
CA MET A 41 6.25 -2.61 -1.15
C MET A 41 6.77 -3.99 -0.72
N SER A 42 7.77 -4.02 0.16
CA SER A 42 8.30 -5.27 0.71
C SER A 42 7.23 -6.10 1.45
N PHE A 43 6.31 -5.45 2.15
CA PHE A 43 5.19 -6.13 2.80
C PHE A 43 4.21 -6.72 1.77
N LEU A 44 3.83 -5.96 0.74
CA LEU A 44 2.89 -6.40 -0.27
C LEU A 44 3.42 -7.60 -1.06
N GLU A 45 4.67 -7.54 -1.52
CA GLU A 45 5.31 -8.61 -2.27
C GLU A 45 5.41 -9.90 -1.44
N LYS A 46 5.87 -9.80 -0.20
CA LYS A 46 6.00 -10.96 0.69
C LYS A 46 4.65 -11.54 1.13
N THR A 47 3.66 -10.69 1.40
CA THR A 47 2.37 -11.14 1.96
C THR A 47 1.46 -11.73 0.89
N PHE A 48 1.53 -11.20 -0.33
CA PHE A 48 0.66 -11.62 -1.42
C PHE A 48 1.36 -12.47 -2.48
N GLU A 49 2.66 -12.74 -2.30
CA GLU A 49 3.53 -13.50 -3.20
C GLU A 49 3.48 -12.94 -4.63
N VAL A 50 3.63 -11.62 -4.74
CA VAL A 50 3.63 -10.88 -6.00
C VAL A 50 4.95 -10.18 -6.24
N SER A 51 5.25 -9.90 -7.52
CA SER A 51 6.31 -8.97 -7.91
C SER A 51 5.64 -7.71 -8.47
N ILE A 52 5.92 -6.56 -7.86
CA ILE A 52 5.28 -5.31 -8.26
C ILE A 52 6.31 -4.44 -8.99
N ASP A 53 6.04 -4.11 -10.25
CA ASP A 53 6.90 -3.22 -11.03
C ASP A 53 6.74 -1.76 -10.56
N VAL A 54 7.71 -1.31 -9.77
CA VAL A 54 7.79 0.06 -9.24
C VAL A 54 7.87 1.13 -10.34
N SER A 55 8.29 0.78 -11.57
CA SER A 55 8.32 1.73 -12.68
C SER A 55 6.92 2.12 -13.17
N GLN A 56 5.92 1.27 -12.90
CA GLN A 56 4.52 1.51 -13.24
C GLN A 56 3.74 2.18 -12.10
N ILE A 57 4.37 2.37 -10.94
CA ILE A 57 3.73 3.00 -9.78
C ILE A 57 3.79 4.52 -9.91
N THR A 58 2.64 5.15 -9.75
CA THR A 58 2.47 6.59 -9.65
C THR A 58 1.62 6.93 -8.43
N ILE A 59 1.71 8.16 -7.94
CA ILE A 59 0.81 8.62 -6.86
C ILE A 59 -0.65 8.45 -7.31
N GLU A 60 -0.97 8.74 -8.56
CA GLU A 60 -2.32 8.57 -9.09
C GLU A 60 -2.85 7.13 -9.00
N ASN A 61 -2.01 6.11 -9.10
CA ASN A 61 -2.44 4.70 -9.06
C ASN A 61 -2.07 3.97 -7.75
N PHE A 62 -1.50 4.66 -6.78
CA PHE A 62 -0.99 4.03 -5.54
C PHE A 62 -1.27 4.84 -4.27
N ASP A 63 -1.94 5.99 -4.34
CA ASP A 63 -2.13 6.87 -3.18
C ASP A 63 -3.18 6.42 -2.16
N THR A 64 -3.98 5.38 -2.45
CA THR A 64 -5.00 4.88 -1.52
C THR A 64 -4.97 3.37 -1.40
N VAL A 65 -5.47 2.83 -0.29
CA VAL A 65 -5.56 1.38 -0.07
C VAL A 65 -6.34 0.68 -1.19
N GLU A 66 -7.40 1.32 -1.70
CA GLU A 66 -8.15 0.77 -2.83
C GLU A 66 -7.28 0.63 -4.07
N ARG A 67 -6.49 1.65 -4.41
CA ARG A 67 -5.63 1.65 -5.60
C ARG A 67 -4.47 0.67 -5.45
N ILE A 68 -3.85 0.63 -4.26
CA ILE A 68 -2.80 -0.36 -3.93
C ILE A 68 -3.32 -1.78 -4.13
N ALA A 69 -4.51 -2.10 -3.61
CA ALA A 69 -5.08 -3.43 -3.76
C ALA A 69 -5.32 -3.80 -5.24
N ARG A 70 -5.69 -2.84 -6.09
CA ARG A 70 -5.81 -3.07 -7.54
C ARG A 70 -4.46 -3.37 -8.19
N VAL A 71 -3.40 -2.68 -7.78
CA VAL A 71 -2.03 -2.95 -8.28
C VAL A 71 -1.59 -4.36 -7.89
N VAL A 72 -1.78 -4.76 -6.63
CA VAL A 72 -1.45 -6.11 -6.15
C VAL A 72 -2.23 -7.18 -6.92
N GLU A 73 -3.53 -6.98 -7.13
CA GLU A 73 -4.36 -7.92 -7.91
C GLU A 73 -3.94 -8.00 -9.38
N ALA A 74 -3.49 -6.89 -9.99
CA ALA A 74 -2.96 -6.90 -11.34
C ALA A 74 -1.63 -7.68 -11.43
N SER A 75 -0.75 -7.53 -10.44
CA SER A 75 0.54 -8.25 -10.37
C SER A 75 0.39 -9.76 -10.20
N ARG A 76 -0.71 -10.25 -9.59
CA ARG A 76 -0.99 -11.70 -9.43
C ARG A 76 -1.29 -12.44 -10.73
N ARG A 77 -1.64 -11.71 -11.79
CA ARG A 77 -2.07 -12.28 -13.08
C ARG A 77 -0.90 -12.57 -14.04
N THR A 78 0.33 -12.48 -13.57
CA THR A 78 1.56 -12.72 -14.35
C THR A 78 2.34 -13.87 -13.71
#